data_AF-A0A8B9NBW7-F1
#
_entry.id   AF-A0A8B9NBW7-F1
#
_cell.length_a   1.000
_cell.length_b   1.000
_cell.length_c   1.000
_cell.angle_alpha   90.00
_cell.angle_beta   90.00
_cell.angle_gamma   90.00
#
_symmetry.space_group_name_H-M   'P 1'
#
loop_
_entity.id
_entity.type
_entity.pdbx_description
1 polymer ?
#
loop_
_entity_poly.entity_id
_entity_poly.type
_entity_poly.pdbx_seq_one_letter_code
_entity_poly.pdbx_strand_id
1 'polypeptide(L)'
;RSEFEAELKSAGEKLIVVDFSAAWCGPCKMIKPFFHSLCEKYGDVVFIEIDVDDAQDVATHCDVKCMPTFQFYKNGKKVGSAILELEIVIMM
;
A
#
# COMPACT_ATOMS: atom_id res chain seq x y z
N ARG A 1 9.77 -11.08 1.47
CA ARG A 1 9.25 -11.34 0.10
C ARG A 1 8.26 -12.51 -0.02
N SER A 2 8.62 -13.75 0.32
CA SER A 2 7.75 -14.93 0.13
C SER A 2 6.42 -14.82 0.86
N GLU A 3 6.46 -14.27 2.07
CA GLU A 3 5.27 -13.98 2.88
C GLU A 3 4.34 -12.94 2.23
N PHE A 4 4.91 -11.85 1.70
CA PHE A 4 4.16 -10.85 0.94
C PHE A 4 3.44 -11.48 -0.27
N GLU A 5 4.13 -12.29 -1.07
CA GLU A 5 3.52 -12.98 -2.21
C GLU A 5 2.43 -13.99 -1.79
N ALA A 6 2.57 -14.61 -0.61
CA ALA A 6 1.55 -15.50 -0.05
C ALA A 6 0.30 -14.71 0.38
N GLU A 7 0.48 -13.55 1.01
CA GLU A 7 -0.61 -12.67 1.43
C GLU A 7 -1.37 -12.10 0.23
N LEU A 8 -0.66 -11.74 -0.85
CA LEU A 8 -1.30 -11.32 -2.09
C LEU A 8 -2.19 -12.41 -2.72
N LYS A 9 -1.87 -13.69 -2.48
CA LYS A 9 -2.65 -14.83 -2.98
C LYS A 9 -3.79 -15.22 -2.04
N SER A 10 -3.61 -15.05 -0.73
CA SER A 10 -4.62 -15.40 0.29
C SER A 10 -5.87 -14.53 0.21
N ALA A 11 -5.73 -13.29 -0.27
CA ALA A 11 -6.83 -12.35 -0.42
C ALA A 11 -7.88 -12.72 -1.50
N GLY A 12 -7.59 -13.69 -2.37
CA GLY A 12 -8.49 -14.13 -3.43
C GLY A 12 -8.86 -13.01 -4.41
N GLU A 13 -10.17 -12.74 -4.55
CA GLU A 13 -10.70 -11.71 -5.45
C GLU A 13 -10.75 -10.30 -4.84
N LYS A 14 -10.45 -10.18 -3.54
CA LYS A 14 -10.45 -8.88 -2.87
C LYS A 14 -9.37 -7.97 -3.43
N LEU A 15 -9.66 -6.69 -3.47
CA LEU A 15 -8.64 -5.68 -3.75
C LEU A 15 -7.71 -5.58 -2.54
N ILE A 16 -6.42 -5.51 -2.79
CA ILE A 16 -5.40 -5.25 -1.77
C ILE A 16 -4.79 -3.90 -2.06
N VAL A 17 -4.72 -3.04 -1.05
CA VAL A 17 -4.04 -1.75 -1.09
C VAL A 17 -2.84 -1.83 -0.16
N VAL A 18 -1.65 -1.62 -0.72
CA VAL A 18 -0.39 -1.65 0.03
C VAL A 18 0.14 -0.23 0.13
N ASP A 19 0.27 0.30 1.34
CA ASP A 19 0.95 1.56 1.66
C ASP A 19 2.42 1.28 1.98
N PHE A 20 3.31 1.68 1.09
CA PHE A 20 4.75 1.68 1.34
C PHE A 20 5.14 3.00 2.02
N SER A 21 5.41 2.91 3.32
CA SER A 21 5.58 4.04 4.24
C SER A 21 6.97 3.99 4.90
N ALA A 22 7.30 5.04 5.65
CA ALA A 22 8.50 5.08 6.48
C ALA A 22 8.28 5.96 7.72
N ALA A 23 8.83 5.58 8.87
CA ALA A 23 8.67 6.34 10.11
C ALA A 23 9.22 7.78 10.06
N TRP A 24 10.19 8.06 9.18
CA TRP A 24 10.78 9.39 8.99
C TRP A 24 10.08 10.22 7.90
N CYS A 25 9.13 9.63 7.17
CA CYS A 25 8.41 10.30 6.09
C CYS A 25 7.27 11.18 6.64
N GLY A 26 7.42 12.50 6.51
CA GLY A 26 6.40 13.49 6.91
C GLY A 26 5.05 13.30 6.20
N PRO A 27 5.00 13.21 4.86
CA PRO A 27 3.77 12.99 4.11
C PRO A 27 3.03 11.69 4.49
N CYS A 28 3.78 10.63 4.79
CA CYS A 28 3.23 9.35 5.24
C CYS A 28 2.43 9.51 6.55
N LYS A 29 2.97 10.27 7.50
CA LYS A 29 2.27 10.58 8.77
C LYS A 29 0.99 11.39 8.56
N MET A 30 0.98 12.29 7.56
CA MET A 30 -0.20 13.12 7.27
C MET A 30 -1.35 12.31 6.67
N ILE A 31 -1.07 11.35 5.78
CA ILE A 31 -2.11 10.56 5.12
C ILE A 31 -2.60 9.38 5.97
N LYS A 32 -1.80 8.91 6.93
CA LYS A 32 -2.11 7.73 7.77
C LYS A 32 -3.52 7.74 8.40
N PRO A 33 -4.04 8.85 8.98
CA PRO A 33 -5.41 8.88 9.51
C PRO A 33 -6.46 8.67 8.42
N PHE A 34 -6.25 9.22 7.23
CA PHE A 34 -7.14 9.01 6.09
C PHE A 34 -7.08 7.57 5.59
N PHE A 35 -5.87 7.00 5.46
CA PHE A 35 -5.69 5.60 5.09
C PHE A 35 -6.42 4.66 6.06
N HIS A 36 -6.29 4.88 7.37
CA HIS A 36 -7.05 4.13 8.39
C HIS A 36 -8.58 4.28 8.22
N SER A 37 -9.06 5.48 7.89
CA SER A 37 -10.50 5.69 7.64
C SER A 37 -11.02 4.89 6.43
N LEU A 38 -10.18 4.67 5.41
CA LEU A 38 -10.51 3.82 4.27
C LEU A 38 -10.59 2.35 4.70
N CYS A 39 -9.69 1.89 5.58
CA CYS A 39 -9.74 0.53 6.14
C CYS A 39 -11.07 0.26 6.85
N GLU A 40 -11.58 1.23 7.61
CA GLU A 40 -12.87 1.12 8.31
C GLU A 40 -14.06 1.17 7.33
N LYS A 41 -13.95 1.97 6.27
CA LYS A 41 -15.02 2.17 5.28
C LYS A 41 -15.18 1.01 4.31
N TYR A 42 -14.08 0.36 3.91
CA TYR A 42 -14.05 -0.67 2.87
C TYR A 42 -13.67 -2.04 3.43
N GLY A 43 -14.62 -2.73 4.06
CA GLY A 43 -14.39 -4.07 4.64
C GLY A 43 -14.18 -5.20 3.61
N ASP A 44 -14.43 -4.93 2.33
CA ASP A 44 -14.17 -5.83 1.20
C ASP A 44 -12.78 -5.64 0.58
N VAL A 45 -12.01 -4.66 1.08
CA VAL A 45 -10.65 -4.36 0.66
C VAL A 45 -9.67 -4.75 1.77
N VAL A 46 -8.54 -5.34 1.41
CA VAL A 46 -7.45 -5.65 2.32
C VAL A 46 -6.45 -4.51 2.29
N PHE A 47 -6.15 -3.92 3.44
CA PHE A 47 -5.16 -2.85 3.55
C PHE A 47 -3.92 -3.37 4.27
N ILE A 48 -2.75 -3.13 3.67
CA ILE A 48 -1.45 -3.56 4.19
C ILE A 48 -0.56 -2.33 4.29
N GLU A 49 0.06 -2.11 5.44
CA GLU A 49 1.12 -1.11 5.62
C GLU A 49 2.46 -1.83 5.64
N ILE A 50 3.42 -1.35 4.84
CA ILE A 50 4.77 -1.87 4.78
C ILE A 50 5.73 -0.72 5.08
N ASP A 51 6.47 -0.84 6.19
CA ASP A 51 7.61 0.04 6.43
C ASP A 51 8.78 -0.40 5.53
N VAL A 52 9.24 0.51 4.68
CA VAL A 52 10.31 0.23 3.73
C VAL A 52 11.65 -0.01 4.42
N ASP A 53 11.85 0.49 5.63
CA ASP A 53 13.08 0.27 6.41
C ASP A 53 13.14 -1.15 6.97
N ASP A 54 11.99 -1.70 7.37
CA ASP A 54 11.85 -3.07 7.92
C ASP A 54 11.77 -4.14 6.82
N ALA A 55 11.14 -3.82 5.68
CA ALA A 55 10.87 -4.75 4.58
C ALA A 55 11.54 -4.31 3.26
N GLN A 56 12.84 -3.99 3.31
CA GLN A 56 13.62 -3.47 2.18
C GLN A 56 13.60 -4.39 0.94
N ASP A 57 13.58 -5.71 1.15
CA ASP A 57 13.52 -6.70 0.07
C ASP A 57 12.18 -6.62 -0.69
N VAL A 58 11.07 -6.40 0.02
CA VAL A 58 9.73 -6.22 -0.56
C VAL A 58 9.64 -4.87 -1.26
N ALA A 59 10.12 -3.80 -0.63
CA ALA A 59 10.13 -2.46 -1.22
C ALA A 59 10.91 -2.43 -2.54
N THR A 60 12.09 -3.05 -2.56
CA THR A 60 12.91 -3.19 -3.78
C THR A 60 12.21 -4.04 -4.82
N HIS A 61 11.62 -5.18 -4.43
CA HIS A 61 10.89 -6.06 -5.34
C HIS A 61 9.69 -5.35 -5.99
N CYS A 62 9.04 -4.43 -5.27
CA CYS A 62 7.88 -3.69 -5.75
C CYS A 62 8.24 -2.37 -6.47
N ASP A 63 9.53 -2.10 -6.71
CA ASP A 63 10.06 -0.88 -7.35
C ASP A 63 9.63 0.42 -6.65
N VAL A 64 9.61 0.42 -5.33
CA VAL A 64 9.27 1.61 -4.52
C VAL A 64 10.46 2.57 -4.50
N LYS A 65 10.24 3.81 -4.94
CA LYS A 65 11.29 4.85 -5.05
C LYS A 65 11.06 6.06 -4.16
N CYS A 66 9.82 6.26 -3.70
CA CYS A 66 9.42 7.37 -2.88
C CYS A 66 8.29 6.94 -1.94
N MET A 67 8.16 7.63 -0.82
CA MET A 67 7.13 7.34 0.18
C MET A 67 6.25 8.59 0.41
N PRO A 68 4.93 8.40 0.59
CA PRO A 68 4.23 7.12 0.51
C PRO A 68 3.98 6.72 -0.95
N THR A 69 4.11 5.42 -1.24
CA THR A 69 3.67 4.82 -2.51
C THR A 69 2.56 3.83 -2.22
N PHE A 70 1.44 3.97 -2.93
CA PHE A 70 0.33 3.03 -2.83
C PHE A 70 0.37 2.09 -4.03
N GLN A 71 0.27 0.79 -3.78
CA GLN A 71 0.14 -0.21 -4.83
C GLN A 71 -1.14 -1.00 -4.65
N PHE A 72 -1.80 -1.29 -5.77
CA PHE A 72 -3.08 -1.97 -5.82
C PHE A 72 -2.88 -3.35 -6.41
N TYR A 73 -3.37 -4.39 -5.74
CA TYR A 73 -3.31 -5.76 -6.21
C TYR A 73 -4.68 -6.41 -6.24
N LYS A 74 -4.91 -7.26 -7.24
CA LYS A 74 -6.10 -8.11 -7.34
C LYS A 74 -5.70 -9.44 -7.94
N ASN A 75 -6.19 -10.55 -7.39
CA ASN A 75 -5.81 -11.91 -7.83
C ASN A 75 -4.29 -12.12 -7.86
N GLY A 76 -3.58 -11.62 -6.84
CA GLY A 76 -2.12 -11.72 -6.73
C GLY A 76 -1.31 -10.91 -7.75
N LYS A 77 -1.95 -10.03 -8.54
CA LYS A 77 -1.28 -9.22 -9.57
C LYS A 77 -1.44 -7.74 -9.28
N LYS A 78 -0.39 -6.96 -9.55
CA LYS A 78 -0.44 -5.49 -9.48
C LYS A 78 -1.37 -4.97 -10.58
N VAL A 79 -2.39 -4.21 -10.19
CA VAL A 79 -3.37 -3.58 -11.10
C VAL A 79 -3.15 -2.08 -11.23
N GLY A 80 -2.38 -1.47 -10.33
CA GLY A 80 -2.03 -0.04 -10.39
C GLY A 80 -1.08 0.38 -9.28
N SER A 81 -0.64 1.63 -9.34
CA SER A 81 0.07 2.30 -8.26
C SER A 81 -0.17 3.80 -8.32
N ALA A 82 -0.20 4.45 -7.16
CA ALA A 82 -0.37 5.89 -7.01
C ALA A 82 0.71 6.45 -6.07
N ILE A 83 1.19 7.65 -6.36
CA ILE A 83 2.06 8.43 -5.47
C ILE A 83 1.27 9.64 -4.96
N LEU A 84 1.56 10.05 -3.72
CA LEU A 84 0.76 11.08 -3.03
C LEU A 84 0.81 12.47 -3.70
N GLU A 85 1.75 12.72 -4.61
CA GLU A 85 1.94 14.06 -5.18
C GLU A 85 0.77 14.55 -6.05
N LEU A 86 -0.03 13.66 -6.67
CA LEU A 86 -1.01 14.11 -7.67
C LEU A 86 -2.38 13.40 -7.68
N GLU A 87 -2.51 12.14 -7.23
CA GLU A 87 -3.72 11.36 -7.54
C GLU A 87 -4.67 11.12 -6.35
N ILE A 88 -4.18 10.98 -5.12
CA ILE A 88 -5.05 10.70 -3.96
C ILE A 88 -5.93 11.90 -3.58
N VAL A 89 -5.45 13.13 -3.80
CA VAL A 89 -6.25 14.35 -3.57
C VAL A 89 -7.45 14.43 -4.53
N ILE A 90 -7.38 13.80 -5.70
CA ILE A 90 -8.48 13.78 -6.69
C ILE A 90 -9.56 12.76 -6.30
N MET A 91 -9.22 11.76 -5.48
CA MET A 91 -10.16 10.77 -4.96
C MET A 91 -10.87 11.21 -3.66
N MET A 92 -10.44 12.33 -3.06
CA MET A 92 -11.06 12.98 -1.90
C MET A 92 -12.08 14.02 -2.34
#